data_AF-A0A0B7ITI6-F1
#
_entry.id   AF-A0A0B7ITI6-F1
#
_cell.length_a   1.000
_cell.length_b   1.000
_cell.length_c   1.000
_cell.angle_alpha   90.00
_cell.angle_beta   90.00
_cell.angle_gamma   90.00
#
_symmetry.space_group_name_H-M   'P 1'
#
loop_
_entity.id
_entity.type
_entity.pdbx_description
1 polymer ?
#
loop_
_entity_poly.entity_id
_entity_poly.type
_entity_poly.pdbx_seq_one_letter_code
_entity_poly.pdbx_strand_id
1 'polypeptide(L)'
;MKKVKYYYDPETLSYKRIASKKRTKIRNIILFLVASALFGGITMFLMINMRFFYTPRELSLQREVKQYETQHQILNKKMEQMEEVLANIQERDNNMYRLYFDVAPIPEEQRKSGFGGINRYEHLENFDNSKLLIATTKRLEILQKQLVVQSKSLDEIAGLSKEKEKFLASIPAIQPVDNKDLTRIASGFGWRNDPFTKAKKFHNGIDFTAPTGTPIYASGDGVITRADDASSGYGKHIRIDHGYG
;
A
#
# COMPACT_ATOMS: atom_id res chain seq x y z
N MET A 1 -41.47 -2.79 81.78
CA MET A 1 -41.49 -1.50 82.51
C MET A 1 -40.28 -0.66 82.13
N LYS A 2 -40.43 0.65 81.91
CA LYS A 2 -39.35 1.54 81.41
C LYS A 2 -38.37 1.84 82.56
N LYS A 3 -37.11 1.39 82.48
CA LYS A 3 -36.07 1.68 83.50
C LYS A 3 -35.89 3.19 83.63
N VAL A 4 -36.31 3.75 84.76
CA VAL A 4 -36.19 5.17 85.06
C VAL A 4 -34.83 5.41 85.70
N LYS A 5 -34.02 6.32 85.14
CA LYS A 5 -32.72 6.67 85.71
C LYS A 5 -32.89 7.80 86.73
N TYR A 6 -32.25 7.64 87.88
CA TYR A 6 -32.21 8.62 88.96
C TYR A 6 -30.76 9.06 89.16
N TYR A 7 -30.54 10.32 89.54
CA TYR A 7 -29.24 10.77 90.02
C TYR A 7 -29.38 11.13 91.51
N TYR A 8 -28.33 10.85 92.29
CA TYR A 8 -28.28 11.24 93.69
C TYR A 8 -27.89 12.71 93.77
N ASP A 9 -28.74 13.52 94.40
CA ASP A 9 -28.50 14.94 94.61
C ASP A 9 -27.87 15.13 96.01
N PRO A 10 -26.56 15.44 96.10
CA PRO A 10 -25.84 15.48 97.37
C PRO A 10 -26.29 16.62 98.30
N GLU A 11 -26.96 17.65 97.78
CA GLU A 11 -27.46 18.77 98.59
C GLU A 11 -28.81 18.45 99.25
N THR A 12 -29.63 17.62 98.59
CA THR A 12 -30.97 17.25 99.09
C THR A 12 -31.04 15.80 99.58
N LEU A 13 -29.91 15.08 99.59
CA LEU A 13 -29.76 13.67 99.98
C LEU A 13 -30.83 12.74 99.38
N SER A 14 -31.31 13.05 98.16
CA SER A 14 -32.46 12.39 97.55
C SER A 14 -32.20 11.97 96.11
N TYR A 15 -32.81 10.86 95.70
CA TYR A 15 -32.73 10.37 94.32
C TYR A 15 -33.77 11.09 93.45
N LYS A 16 -33.30 12.03 92.62
CA LYS A 16 -34.16 12.76 91.69
C LYS A 16 -34.24 12.05 90.34
N ARG A 17 -35.46 11.96 89.80
CA ARG A 17 -35.72 11.36 88.48
C ARG A 17 -35.11 12.22 87.38
N ILE A 18 -34.31 11.62 86.51
CA ILE A 18 -33.78 12.30 85.33
C ILE A 18 -34.94 12.46 84.31
N ALA A 19 -35.57 13.64 84.31
CA ALA A 19 -36.58 13.99 83.31
C ALA A 19 -35.89 14.40 82.00
N SER A 20 -35.96 13.55 80.97
CA SER A 20 -35.45 13.92 79.65
C SER A 20 -36.30 15.06 79.07
N LYS A 21 -35.75 16.27 78.97
CA LYS A 21 -36.44 17.39 78.31
C LYS A 21 -36.68 17.05 76.82
N LYS A 22 -37.86 17.39 76.25
CA LYS A 22 -38.18 17.13 74.83
C LYS A 22 -37.10 17.72 73.90
N ARG A 23 -36.56 18.89 74.24
CA ARG A 23 -35.44 19.56 73.54
C ARG A 23 -34.17 18.71 73.45
N THR A 24 -33.80 17.97 74.50
CA THR A 24 -32.59 17.13 74.50
C THR A 24 -32.75 15.91 73.61
N LYS A 25 -33.97 15.33 73.53
CA LYS A 25 -34.27 14.25 72.57
C LYS A 25 -34.20 14.74 71.13
N ILE A 26 -34.80 15.89 70.83
CA ILE A 26 -34.77 16.49 69.49
C ILE A 26 -33.34 16.81 69.06
N ARG A 27 -32.53 17.41 69.94
CA ARG A 27 -31.11 17.69 69.67
C ARG A 27 -30.32 16.42 69.34
N ASN A 28 -30.50 15.35 70.12
CA ASN A 28 -29.78 14.10 69.89
C ASN A 28 -30.21 13.43 68.58
N ILE A 29 -31.48 13.53 68.20
CA ILE A 29 -31.98 13.05 66.89
C ILE A 29 -31.34 13.84 65.74
N ILE A 30 -31.29 15.17 65.85
CA ILE A 30 -30.65 16.03 64.84
C ILE A 30 -29.16 15.73 64.73
N LEU A 31 -28.44 15.62 65.86
CA LEU A 31 -27.02 15.26 65.87
C LEU A 31 -26.76 13.88 65.23
N PHE A 32 -27.63 12.91 65.49
CA PHE A 32 -27.53 11.59 64.86
C PHE A 32 -27.74 11.65 63.34
N LEU A 33 -28.75 12.41 62.87
CA LEU A 33 -29.00 12.60 61.44
C LEU A 33 -27.83 13.29 60.74
N VAL A 34 -27.27 14.34 61.34
CA VAL A 34 -26.11 15.06 60.79
C VAL A 34 -24.87 14.17 60.77
N ALA A 35 -24.60 13.42 61.84
CA ALA A 35 -23.47 12.48 61.89
C ALA A 35 -23.62 11.35 60.86
N SER A 36 -24.82 10.80 60.69
CA SER A 36 -25.12 9.79 59.67
C SER A 36 -24.95 10.34 58.25
N ALA A 37 -25.36 11.58 58.00
CA ALA A 37 -25.21 12.22 56.69
C ALA A 37 -23.73 12.48 56.37
N LEU A 38 -22.95 12.96 57.35
CA LEU A 38 -21.51 13.14 57.19
C LEU A 38 -20.77 11.82 56.97
N PHE A 39 -21.11 10.79 57.74
CA PHE A 39 -20.53 9.45 57.56
C PHE A 39 -20.90 8.84 56.19
N GLY A 40 -22.16 8.99 55.76
CA GLY A 40 -22.61 8.60 54.42
C GLY A 40 -21.86 9.35 53.30
N GLY A 41 -21.65 10.66 53.46
CA GLY A 41 -20.89 11.47 52.52
C GLY A 41 -19.41 11.06 52.43
N ILE A 42 -18.76 10.83 53.58
CA ILE A 42 -17.36 10.37 53.63
C ILE A 42 -17.21 8.98 53.00
N THR A 43 -18.11 8.05 53.32
CA THR A 43 -18.07 6.70 52.75
C THR A 43 -18.35 6.69 51.24
N MET A 44 -19.29 7.51 50.75
CA MET A 44 -19.54 7.68 49.32
C MET A 44 -18.33 8.31 48.60
N PHE A 45 -17.73 9.35 49.17
CA PHE A 45 -16.52 9.98 48.62
C PHE A 45 -15.35 8.98 48.56
N LEU A 46 -15.17 8.18 49.62
CA LEU A 46 -14.18 7.11 49.63
C LEU A 46 -14.49 6.03 48.59
N MET A 47 -15.74 5.62 48.39
CA MET A 47 -16.09 4.63 47.35
C MET A 47 -15.84 5.16 45.93
N ILE A 48 -16.10 6.43 45.66
CA ILE A 48 -15.86 7.04 44.34
C ILE A 48 -14.35 7.15 44.05
N ASN A 49 -13.54 7.47 45.08
CA ASN A 49 -12.10 7.67 44.91
C ASN A 49 -11.29 6.35 45.01
N MET A 50 -11.79 5.37 45.78
CA MET A 50 -11.14 4.07 45.93
C MET A 50 -11.48 3.20 44.72
N ARG A 51 -10.49 2.99 43.85
CA ARG A 51 -10.56 2.14 42.63
C ARG A 51 -10.81 0.63 42.89
N PHE A 52 -11.32 0.26 44.06
CA PHE A 52 -11.51 -1.14 44.44
C PHE A 52 -12.82 -1.75 43.91
N PHE A 53 -13.83 -0.94 43.61
CA PHE A 53 -15.14 -1.42 43.16
C PHE A 53 -15.44 -0.95 41.74
N TYR A 54 -14.89 -1.66 40.75
CA TYR A 54 -15.25 -1.44 39.35
C TYR A 54 -16.70 -1.85 39.10
N THR A 55 -17.48 -0.98 38.47
CA THR A 55 -18.80 -1.38 37.97
C THR A 55 -18.63 -2.36 36.80
N PRO A 56 -19.58 -3.30 36.56
CA PRO A 56 -19.51 -4.19 35.41
C PRO A 56 -19.35 -3.47 34.07
N ARG A 57 -19.90 -2.24 33.96
CA ARG A 57 -19.80 -1.37 32.78
C ARG A 57 -18.39 -0.80 32.59
N GLU A 58 -17.72 -0.37 33.66
CA GLU A 58 -16.33 0.10 33.58
C GLU A 58 -15.39 -1.03 33.17
N LEU A 59 -15.61 -2.24 33.71
CA LEU A 59 -14.82 -3.40 33.34
C LEU A 59 -15.01 -3.78 31.86
N SER A 60 -16.24 -3.73 31.34
CA SER A 60 -16.49 -3.97 29.92
C SER A 60 -15.83 -2.90 29.05
N LEU A 61 -15.92 -1.64 29.45
CA LEU A 61 -15.30 -0.53 28.71
C LEU A 61 -13.77 -0.64 28.69
N GLN A 62 -13.15 -1.01 29.82
CA GLN A 62 -11.70 -1.26 29.87
C GLN A 62 -11.27 -2.41 28.96
N ARG A 63 -12.07 -3.48 28.90
CA ARG A 63 -11.81 -4.60 27.97
C ARG A 63 -11.94 -4.15 26.52
N GLU A 64 -12.94 -3.34 26.22
CA GLU A 64 -13.16 -2.79 24.88
C GLU A 64 -12.01 -1.87 24.44
N VAL A 65 -11.56 -0.97 25.32
CA VAL A 65 -10.38 -0.12 25.05
C VAL A 65 -9.13 -0.97 24.80
N LYS A 66 -8.87 -1.97 25.66
CA LYS A 66 -7.73 -2.88 25.48
C LYS A 66 -7.81 -3.67 24.17
N GLN A 67 -9.02 -4.03 23.76
CA GLN A 67 -9.27 -4.68 22.47
C GLN A 67 -8.94 -3.73 21.32
N TYR A 68 -9.40 -2.48 21.34
CA TYR A 68 -9.07 -1.49 20.33
C TYR A 68 -7.58 -1.18 20.26
N GLU A 69 -6.89 -1.10 21.41
CA GLU A 69 -5.42 -0.94 21.45
C GLU A 69 -4.71 -2.09 20.72
N THR A 70 -5.14 -3.33 20.98
CA THR A 70 -4.59 -4.52 20.33
C THR A 70 -4.87 -4.50 18.83
N GLN A 71 -6.09 -4.15 18.42
CA GLN A 71 -6.46 -4.03 17.01
C GLN A 71 -5.64 -2.96 16.30
N HIS A 72 -5.42 -1.82 16.94
CA HIS A 72 -4.59 -0.73 16.41
C HIS A 72 -3.12 -1.16 16.22
N GLN A 73 -2.56 -1.91 17.19
CA GLN A 73 -1.20 -2.47 17.05
C GLN A 73 -1.10 -3.43 15.87
N ILE A 74 -2.09 -4.32 15.69
CA ILE A 74 -2.14 -5.25 14.56
C ILE A 74 -2.24 -4.47 13.24
N LEU A 75 -3.07 -3.43 13.18
CA LEU A 75 -3.23 -2.59 11.99
C LEU A 75 -1.92 -1.88 11.64
N ASN A 76 -1.22 -1.29 12.62
CA ASN A 76 0.07 -0.65 12.40
C ASN A 76 1.11 -1.63 11.86
N LYS A 77 1.21 -2.83 12.43
CA LYS A 77 2.12 -3.86 11.94
C LYS A 77 1.79 -4.27 10.50
N LYS A 78 0.51 -4.38 10.14
CA LYS A 78 0.09 -4.65 8.76
C LYS A 78 0.45 -3.51 7.81
N MET A 79 0.29 -2.26 8.23
CA MET A 79 0.70 -1.10 7.42
C MET A 79 2.22 -1.08 7.20
N GLU A 80 3.02 -1.37 8.23
CA GLU A 80 4.47 -1.49 8.10
C GLU A 80 4.88 -2.58 7.10
N GLN A 81 4.23 -3.75 7.16
CA GLN A 81 4.46 -4.82 6.19
C GLN A 81 4.08 -4.40 4.76
N MET A 82 2.97 -3.68 4.59
CA MET A 82 2.56 -3.17 3.27
C MET A 82 3.55 -2.14 2.73
N GLU A 83 4.07 -1.25 3.58
CA GLU A 83 5.10 -0.27 3.22
C GLU A 83 6.40 -0.96 2.79
N GLU A 84 6.84 -1.99 3.52
CA GLU A 84 8.02 -2.77 3.19
C GLU A 84 7.86 -3.50 1.84
N VAL A 85 6.73 -4.17 1.64
CA VAL A 85 6.43 -4.84 0.35
C VAL A 85 6.39 -3.83 -0.79
N LEU A 86 5.76 -2.68 -0.59
CA LEU A 86 5.67 -1.64 -1.61
C LEU A 86 7.06 -1.05 -1.93
N ALA A 87 7.90 -0.84 -0.91
CA ALA A 87 9.27 -0.37 -1.10
C ALA A 87 10.08 -1.38 -1.94
N ASN A 88 9.98 -2.67 -1.63
CA ASN A 88 10.64 -3.72 -2.40
C ASN A 88 10.15 -3.78 -3.87
N ILE A 89 8.86 -3.58 -4.10
CA ILE A 89 8.29 -3.51 -5.47
C ILE A 89 8.81 -2.27 -6.19
N GLN A 90 8.83 -1.11 -5.54
CA GLN A 90 9.33 0.16 -6.10
C GLN A 90 10.82 0.08 -6.45
N GLU A 91 11.61 -0.57 -5.61
CA GLU A 91 13.02 -0.81 -5.85
C GLU A 91 13.22 -1.73 -7.04
N ARG A 92 12.50 -2.87 -7.09
CA ARG A 92 12.54 -3.79 -8.23
C ARG A 92 12.11 -3.11 -9.53
N ASP A 93 11.09 -2.26 -9.47
CA ASP A 93 10.60 -1.51 -10.63
C ASP A 93 11.68 -0.56 -11.19
N ASN A 94 12.31 0.23 -10.33
CA ASN A 94 13.39 1.13 -10.75
C ASN A 94 14.65 0.38 -11.22
N ASN A 95 15.08 -0.64 -10.48
CA ASN A 95 16.38 -1.26 -10.69
C ASN A 95 16.37 -2.41 -11.69
N MET A 96 15.21 -3.03 -11.94
CA MET A 96 15.10 -4.16 -12.88
C MET A 96 14.28 -3.77 -14.11
N TYR A 97 13.00 -3.40 -13.93
CA TYR A 97 12.10 -3.22 -15.06
C TYR A 97 12.45 -1.96 -15.86
N ARG A 98 12.54 -0.82 -15.19
CA ARG A 98 12.86 0.46 -15.85
C ARG A 98 14.25 0.45 -16.46
N LEU A 99 15.23 -0.15 -15.80
CA LEU A 99 16.57 -0.36 -16.36
C LEU A 99 16.53 -1.24 -17.62
N TYR A 100 15.79 -2.36 -17.59
CA TYR A 100 15.68 -3.29 -18.74
C TYR A 100 15.05 -2.62 -19.97
N PHE A 101 14.06 -1.75 -19.76
CA PHE A 101 13.38 -1.03 -20.82
C PHE A 101 13.98 0.36 -21.13
N ASP A 102 15.11 0.71 -20.50
CA ASP A 102 15.80 2.01 -20.65
C ASP A 102 14.90 3.23 -20.40
N VAL A 103 14.08 3.15 -19.34
CA VAL A 103 13.17 4.22 -18.92
C VAL A 103 13.67 4.85 -17.62
N ALA A 104 13.49 6.16 -17.46
CA ALA A 104 13.91 6.88 -16.27
C ALA A 104 13.25 6.31 -15.00
N PRO A 105 13.98 6.17 -13.88
CA PRO A 105 13.41 5.73 -12.60
C PRO A 105 12.42 6.76 -12.04
N ILE A 106 11.42 6.31 -11.28
CA ILE A 106 10.48 7.21 -10.61
C ILE A 106 11.11 7.70 -9.29
N PRO A 107 11.28 9.02 -9.09
CA PRO A 107 11.78 9.58 -7.83
C PRO A 107 10.80 9.38 -6.67
N GLU A 108 11.32 9.29 -5.44
CA GLU A 108 10.51 9.10 -4.24
C GLU A 108 9.54 10.28 -4.00
N GLU A 109 9.97 11.49 -4.34
CA GLU A 109 9.17 12.71 -4.25
C GLU A 109 7.93 12.61 -5.13
N GLN A 110 8.08 12.06 -6.34
CA GLN A 110 6.95 11.87 -7.25
C GLN A 110 5.96 10.82 -6.71
N ARG A 111 6.45 9.80 -6.02
CA ARG A 111 5.61 8.77 -5.38
C ARG A 111 4.83 9.31 -4.19
N LYS A 112 5.40 10.26 -3.46
CA LYS A 112 4.79 10.90 -2.28
C LYS A 112 4.07 12.23 -2.58
N SER A 113 4.10 12.71 -3.82
CA SER A 113 3.51 14.01 -4.19
C SER A 113 1.98 13.99 -4.18
N GLY A 114 1.36 15.15 -3.94
CA GLY A 114 -0.09 15.36 -4.04
C GLY A 114 -0.85 15.60 -2.73
N PHE A 115 -0.17 15.91 -1.62
CA PHE A 115 -0.78 16.17 -0.31
C PHE A 115 -0.80 17.65 0.13
N GLY A 116 -0.42 18.59 -0.74
CA GLY A 116 -0.36 20.01 -0.40
C GLY A 116 -1.70 20.77 -0.58
N GLY A 117 -1.85 21.88 0.14
CA GLY A 117 -2.72 23.00 -0.24
C GLY A 117 -4.06 23.13 0.50
N ILE A 118 -4.57 22.09 1.16
CA ILE A 118 -5.87 22.12 1.86
C ILE A 118 -5.77 21.30 3.15
N ASN A 119 -6.37 21.76 4.25
CA ASN A 119 -6.50 20.96 5.48
C ASN A 119 -7.51 19.83 5.28
N ARG A 120 -7.08 18.73 4.65
CA ARG A 120 -7.92 17.55 4.38
C ARG A 120 -8.47 16.89 5.64
N TYR A 121 -7.86 17.16 6.79
CA TYR A 121 -8.14 16.50 8.05
C TYR A 121 -8.93 17.35 9.03
N GLU A 122 -9.49 18.48 8.60
CA GLU A 122 -10.31 19.36 9.44
C GLU A 122 -11.43 18.60 10.18
N HIS A 123 -12.07 17.65 9.48
CA HIS A 123 -13.12 16.80 10.05
C HIS A 123 -12.63 15.88 11.19
N LEU A 124 -11.32 15.64 11.30
CA LEU A 124 -10.71 14.79 12.33
C LEU A 124 -10.21 15.59 13.55
N GLU A 125 -10.18 16.92 13.49
CA GLU A 125 -9.65 17.76 14.58
C GLU A 125 -10.56 17.79 15.81
N ASN A 126 -11.87 17.58 15.62
CA ASN A 126 -12.87 17.64 16.68
C ASN A 126 -12.92 16.39 17.59
N PHE A 127 -12.07 15.39 17.35
CA PHE A 127 -12.01 14.18 18.17
C PHE A 127 -10.94 14.29 19.26
N ASP A 128 -11.20 13.67 20.42
CA ASP A 128 -10.23 13.59 21.53
C ASP A 128 -8.88 12.99 21.10
N ASN A 129 -8.92 12.05 20.15
CA ASN A 129 -7.75 11.37 19.59
C ASN A 129 -7.35 11.90 18.19
N SER A 130 -7.67 13.15 17.89
CA SER A 130 -7.45 13.80 16.58
C SER A 130 -6.04 13.58 16.04
N LYS A 131 -5.00 13.80 16.85
CA LYS A 131 -3.59 13.61 16.44
C LYS A 131 -3.30 12.21 15.89
N LEU A 132 -3.83 11.18 16.54
CA LEU A 132 -3.63 9.79 16.13
C LEU A 132 -4.39 9.50 14.84
N LEU A 133 -5.65 9.93 14.75
CA LEU A 133 -6.48 9.76 13.56
C LEU A 133 -5.88 10.44 12.33
N ILE A 134 -5.40 11.67 12.49
CA ILE A 134 -4.77 12.44 11.42
C ILE A 134 -3.49 11.75 10.96
N ALA A 135 -2.64 11.29 11.88
CA ALA A 135 -1.39 10.61 11.54
C ALA A 135 -1.64 9.29 10.78
N THR A 136 -2.59 8.48 11.27
CA THR A 136 -2.95 7.21 10.64
C THR A 136 -3.59 7.42 9.27
N THR A 137 -4.51 8.37 9.15
CA THR A 137 -5.16 8.69 7.86
C THR A 137 -4.12 9.19 6.85
N LYS A 138 -3.24 10.10 7.26
CA LYS A 138 -2.16 10.60 6.40
C LYS A 138 -1.23 9.48 5.93
N ARG A 139 -0.85 8.57 6.81
CA ARG A 139 0.00 7.41 6.47
C ARG A 139 -0.69 6.52 5.43
N LEU A 140 -1.97 6.22 5.64
CA LEU A 140 -2.77 5.41 4.71
C LEU A 140 -2.93 6.09 3.35
N GLU A 141 -3.20 7.40 3.30
CA GLU A 141 -3.33 8.11 2.03
C GLU A 141 -2.01 8.13 1.26
N ILE A 142 -0.86 8.34 1.94
CA ILE A 142 0.47 8.26 1.32
C ILE A 142 0.69 6.88 0.71
N LEU A 143 0.41 5.82 1.46
CA LEU A 143 0.54 4.43 0.99
C LEU A 143 -0.36 4.16 -0.23
N GLN A 144 -1.62 4.59 -0.17
CA GLN A 144 -2.57 4.46 -1.29
C GLN A 144 -2.08 5.21 -2.54
N LYS A 145 -1.53 6.41 -2.37
CA LYS A 145 -1.00 7.19 -3.49
C LYS A 145 0.20 6.50 -4.12
N GLN A 146 1.13 6.00 -3.31
CA GLN A 146 2.30 5.26 -3.77
C GLN A 146 1.88 3.99 -4.52
N LEU A 147 0.84 3.27 -4.07
CA LEU A 147 0.27 2.12 -4.77
C LEU A 147 -0.32 2.50 -6.13
N VAL A 148 -1.05 3.61 -6.23
CA VAL A 148 -1.59 4.08 -7.51
C VAL A 148 -0.48 4.43 -8.49
N VAL A 149 0.59 5.08 -8.04
CA VAL A 149 1.77 5.37 -8.88
C VAL A 149 2.44 4.08 -9.33
N GLN A 150 2.62 3.12 -8.41
CA GLN A 150 3.24 1.84 -8.72
C GLN A 150 2.42 1.03 -9.73
N SER A 151 1.10 1.00 -9.58
CA SER A 151 0.18 0.33 -10.52
C SER A 151 0.34 0.90 -11.93
N LYS A 152 0.35 2.24 -12.07
CA LYS A 152 0.55 2.88 -13.37
C LYS A 152 1.91 2.58 -13.98
N SER A 153 2.96 2.52 -13.16
CA SER A 153 4.30 2.12 -13.62
C SER A 153 4.28 0.71 -14.19
N LEU A 154 3.62 -0.24 -13.52
CA LEU A 154 3.52 -1.62 -14.01
C LEU A 154 2.72 -1.72 -15.32
N ASP A 155 1.68 -0.91 -15.49
CA ASP A 155 0.93 -0.84 -16.75
C ASP A 155 1.81 -0.30 -17.90
N GLU A 156 2.63 0.71 -17.63
CA GLU A 156 3.62 1.26 -18.57
C GLU A 156 4.64 0.20 -18.99
N ILE A 157 5.24 -0.50 -18.02
CA ILE A 157 6.20 -1.59 -18.24
C ILE A 157 5.56 -2.73 -19.06
N ALA A 158 4.30 -3.08 -18.76
CA ALA A 158 3.58 -4.10 -19.53
C ALA A 158 3.37 -3.68 -20.99
N GLY A 159 3.09 -2.39 -21.24
CA GLY A 159 3.02 -1.83 -22.58
C GLY A 159 4.36 -1.93 -23.32
N LEU A 160 5.45 -1.50 -22.66
CA LEU A 160 6.80 -1.56 -23.20
C LEU A 160 7.25 -2.99 -23.51
N SER A 161 6.88 -3.95 -22.67
CA SER A 161 7.15 -5.37 -22.92
C SER A 161 6.52 -5.86 -24.22
N LYS A 162 5.26 -5.48 -24.51
CA LYS A 162 4.57 -5.87 -25.74
C LYS A 162 5.19 -5.23 -26.98
N GLU A 163 5.57 -3.96 -26.89
CA GLU A 163 6.24 -3.28 -28.00
C GLU A 163 7.65 -3.85 -28.23
N LYS A 164 8.36 -4.22 -27.17
CA LYS A 164 9.66 -4.89 -27.29
C LYS A 164 9.53 -6.26 -27.94
N GLU A 165 8.50 -7.03 -27.60
CA GLU A 165 8.23 -8.33 -28.22
C GLU A 165 7.98 -8.19 -29.73
N LYS A 166 7.12 -7.25 -30.14
CA LYS A 166 6.88 -6.95 -31.56
C LYS A 166 8.14 -6.50 -32.29
N PHE A 167 8.92 -5.62 -31.65
CA PHE A 167 10.21 -5.19 -32.18
C PHE A 167 11.12 -6.38 -32.43
N LEU A 168 11.31 -7.25 -31.43
CA LEU A 168 12.19 -8.43 -31.56
C LEU A 168 11.71 -9.40 -32.64
N ALA A 169 10.40 -9.62 -32.77
CA ALA A 169 9.83 -10.46 -33.83
C ALA A 169 10.04 -9.87 -35.23
N SER A 170 10.09 -8.54 -35.33
CA SER A 170 10.28 -7.83 -36.59
C SER A 170 11.75 -7.74 -37.03
N ILE A 171 12.72 -8.02 -36.14
CA ILE A 171 14.15 -8.02 -36.51
C ILE A 171 14.43 -9.16 -37.49
N PRO A 172 14.99 -8.87 -38.68
CA PRO A 172 15.44 -9.90 -39.63
C PRO A 172 16.60 -10.74 -39.05
N ALA A 173 16.30 -11.78 -38.30
CA ALA A 173 17.28 -12.53 -37.51
C ALA A 173 17.51 -13.97 -37.98
N ILE A 174 16.65 -14.50 -38.86
CA ILE A 174 16.78 -15.86 -39.40
C ILE A 174 17.25 -15.87 -40.85
N GLN A 175 17.89 -16.96 -41.26
CA GLN A 175 18.20 -17.22 -42.66
C GLN A 175 16.90 -17.55 -43.42
N PRO A 176 16.63 -16.94 -44.59
CA PRO A 176 15.37 -17.10 -45.32
C PRO A 176 15.22 -18.46 -46.03
N VAL A 177 16.24 -19.32 -46.00
CA VAL A 177 16.28 -20.65 -46.63
C VAL A 177 16.82 -21.65 -45.62
N ASP A 178 16.27 -22.87 -45.58
CA ASP A 178 16.74 -23.93 -44.69
C ASP A 178 18.12 -24.45 -45.13
N ASN A 179 19.01 -24.71 -44.18
CA ASN A 179 20.36 -25.23 -44.44
C ASN A 179 20.37 -26.58 -45.15
N LYS A 180 19.34 -27.42 -44.93
CA LYS A 180 19.24 -28.72 -45.61
C LYS A 180 19.00 -28.60 -47.12
N ASP A 181 18.41 -27.48 -47.55
CA ASP A 181 18.05 -27.21 -48.94
C ASP A 181 19.13 -26.35 -49.65
N LEU A 182 20.12 -25.86 -48.90
CA LEU A 182 21.25 -25.11 -49.44
C LEU A 182 22.27 -26.02 -50.10
N THR A 183 22.65 -25.69 -51.32
CA THR A 183 23.80 -26.32 -51.99
C THR A 183 25.12 -25.70 -51.52
N ARG A 184 25.17 -24.36 -51.45
CA ARG A 184 26.28 -23.55 -50.89
C ARG A 184 25.89 -22.08 -50.77
N ILE A 185 26.65 -21.32 -49.99
CA ILE A 185 26.64 -19.85 -50.05
C ILE A 185 27.46 -19.43 -51.28
N ALA A 186 26.84 -18.73 -52.23
CA ALA A 186 27.48 -18.37 -53.50
C ALA A 186 28.30 -17.09 -53.41
N SER A 187 27.81 -16.08 -52.70
CA SER A 187 28.51 -14.81 -52.54
C SER A 187 28.06 -14.08 -51.28
N GLY A 188 29.00 -13.48 -50.55
CA GLY A 188 28.72 -12.68 -49.36
C GLY A 188 28.49 -11.19 -49.68
N PHE A 189 28.15 -10.43 -48.65
CA PHE A 189 28.05 -8.97 -48.68
C PHE A 189 29.44 -8.32 -48.81
N GLY A 190 29.56 -7.27 -49.62
CA GLY A 190 30.80 -6.49 -49.75
C GLY A 190 31.38 -6.42 -51.17
N TRP A 191 32.63 -5.96 -51.28
CA TRP A 191 33.30 -5.79 -52.58
C TRP A 191 33.69 -7.13 -53.20
N ARG A 192 33.22 -7.39 -54.42
CA ARG A 192 33.57 -8.59 -55.20
C ARG A 192 33.86 -8.27 -56.65
N ASN A 193 34.54 -9.18 -57.34
CA ASN A 193 34.67 -9.11 -58.80
C ASN A 193 33.33 -9.53 -59.42
N ASP A 194 32.76 -8.67 -60.24
CA ASP A 194 31.53 -8.94 -60.96
C ASP A 194 31.73 -10.14 -61.91
N PRO A 195 30.87 -11.17 -61.84
CA PRO A 195 31.08 -12.41 -62.59
C PRO A 195 31.04 -12.20 -64.11
N PHE A 196 30.34 -11.16 -64.59
CA PHE A 196 30.15 -10.86 -66.01
C PHE A 196 31.20 -9.88 -66.53
N THR A 197 31.40 -8.77 -65.83
CA THR A 197 32.26 -7.65 -66.28
C THR A 197 33.69 -7.72 -65.72
N LYS A 198 33.96 -8.60 -64.74
CA LYS A 198 35.24 -8.75 -64.00
C LYS A 198 35.71 -7.50 -63.23
N ALA A 199 34.96 -6.39 -63.29
CA ALA A 199 35.23 -5.18 -62.51
C ALA A 199 34.85 -5.37 -61.04
N LYS A 200 35.47 -4.60 -60.13
CA LYS A 200 35.05 -4.56 -58.73
C LYS A 200 33.68 -3.89 -58.61
N LYS A 201 32.72 -4.60 -58.03
CA LYS A 201 31.37 -4.11 -57.73
C LYS A 201 31.01 -4.45 -56.30
N PHE A 202 30.30 -3.54 -55.63
CA PHE A 202 29.83 -3.76 -54.27
C PHE A 202 28.53 -4.58 -54.29
N HIS A 203 28.48 -5.64 -53.48
CA HIS A 203 27.34 -6.53 -53.35
C HIS A 203 26.53 -6.18 -52.11
N ASN A 204 25.33 -5.64 -52.32
CA ASN A 204 24.42 -5.17 -51.27
C ASN A 204 23.59 -6.30 -50.61
N GLY A 205 24.04 -7.56 -50.71
CA GLY A 205 23.27 -8.71 -50.24
C GLY A 205 24.12 -9.98 -50.14
N ILE A 206 23.45 -11.11 -49.93
CA ILE A 206 24.05 -12.44 -49.87
C ILE A 206 23.31 -13.34 -50.85
N ASP A 207 24.08 -14.11 -51.63
CA ASP A 207 23.54 -15.03 -52.63
C ASP A 207 23.54 -16.46 -52.07
N PHE A 208 22.36 -17.07 -52.01
CA PHE A 208 22.15 -18.46 -51.61
C PHE A 208 21.90 -19.33 -52.85
N THR A 209 22.52 -20.51 -52.93
CA THR A 209 22.23 -21.48 -54.00
C THR A 209 21.32 -22.58 -53.49
N ALA A 210 20.15 -22.75 -54.09
CA ALA A 210 19.18 -23.80 -53.78
C ALA A 210 18.44 -24.28 -55.06
N PRO A 211 17.86 -25.49 -55.08
CA PRO A 211 17.02 -25.96 -56.17
C PRO A 211 15.81 -25.05 -56.44
N THR A 212 15.30 -25.07 -57.68
CA THR A 212 14.06 -24.36 -58.00
C THR A 212 12.88 -24.97 -57.24
N GLY A 213 12.07 -24.13 -56.60
CA GLY A 213 10.93 -24.56 -55.79
C GLY A 213 11.20 -24.66 -54.28
N THR A 214 12.44 -24.44 -53.83
CA THR A 214 12.76 -24.36 -52.39
C THR A 214 11.95 -23.24 -51.71
N PRO A 215 11.25 -23.51 -50.60
CA PRO A 215 10.51 -22.49 -49.86
C PRO A 215 11.43 -21.37 -49.34
N ILE A 216 10.94 -20.13 -49.43
CA ILE A 216 11.60 -18.94 -48.89
C ILE A 216 10.74 -18.40 -47.75
N TYR A 217 11.36 -18.17 -46.61
CA TYR A 217 10.71 -17.66 -45.40
C TYR A 217 11.04 -16.19 -45.18
N ALA A 218 10.10 -15.44 -44.61
CA ALA A 218 10.37 -14.09 -44.13
C ALA A 218 11.37 -14.17 -42.97
N SER A 219 12.40 -13.31 -42.99
CA SER A 219 13.44 -13.31 -41.95
C SER A 219 13.02 -12.68 -40.62
N GLY A 220 11.84 -12.05 -40.60
CA GLY A 220 11.18 -11.45 -39.45
C GLY A 220 9.73 -11.10 -39.80
N ASP A 221 8.94 -10.71 -38.79
CA ASP A 221 7.56 -10.26 -38.97
C ASP A 221 7.53 -8.93 -39.72
N GLY A 222 6.58 -8.78 -40.65
CA GLY A 222 6.46 -7.55 -41.43
C GLY A 222 5.33 -7.60 -42.44
N VAL A 223 5.24 -6.54 -43.25
CA VAL A 223 4.22 -6.37 -44.28
C VAL A 223 4.88 -6.37 -45.65
N ILE A 224 4.32 -7.13 -46.59
CA ILE A 224 4.79 -7.10 -47.97
C ILE A 224 4.44 -5.74 -48.57
N THR A 225 5.46 -4.94 -48.90
CA THR A 225 5.31 -3.64 -49.56
C THR A 225 5.35 -3.77 -51.08
N ARG A 226 6.00 -4.82 -51.59
CA ARG A 226 6.10 -5.07 -53.03
C ARG A 226 6.26 -6.55 -53.35
N ALA A 227 5.62 -7.01 -54.41
CA ALA A 227 5.80 -8.32 -54.99
C ALA A 227 5.79 -8.18 -56.51
N ASP A 228 6.96 -8.30 -57.15
CA ASP A 228 7.09 -8.18 -58.60
C ASP A 228 7.47 -9.51 -59.24
N ASP A 229 7.07 -9.69 -60.48
CA ASP A 229 7.37 -10.86 -61.31
C ASP A 229 8.44 -10.61 -62.38
N ALA A 230 8.71 -9.34 -62.71
CA ALA A 230 9.65 -8.94 -63.77
C ALA A 230 10.47 -7.68 -63.42
N SER A 231 10.98 -7.58 -62.17
CA SER A 231 11.83 -6.46 -61.79
C SER A 231 13.17 -6.50 -62.51
N SER A 232 13.54 -5.40 -63.17
CA SER A 232 14.81 -5.31 -63.90
C SER A 232 16.00 -5.57 -62.96
N GLY A 233 16.80 -6.59 -63.29
CA GLY A 233 17.98 -7.01 -62.53
C GLY A 233 17.71 -7.94 -61.34
N TYR A 234 16.53 -7.88 -60.71
CA TYR A 234 16.17 -8.73 -59.56
C TYR A 234 15.27 -9.93 -59.93
N GLY A 235 14.57 -9.87 -61.07
CA GLY A 235 13.59 -10.89 -61.45
C GLY A 235 12.35 -10.87 -60.54
N LYS A 236 11.89 -12.07 -60.15
CA LYS A 236 10.80 -12.21 -59.17
C LYS A 236 11.32 -11.85 -57.78
N HIS A 237 10.72 -10.87 -57.13
CA HIS A 237 11.18 -10.46 -55.80
C HIS A 237 10.03 -9.98 -54.91
N ILE A 238 10.24 -10.13 -53.60
CA ILE A 238 9.33 -9.66 -52.55
C ILE A 238 10.13 -8.69 -51.66
N ARG A 239 9.53 -7.55 -51.34
CA ARG A 239 10.03 -6.60 -50.35
C ARG A 239 9.12 -6.61 -49.14
N ILE A 240 9.70 -6.81 -47.98
CA ILE A 240 9.00 -6.81 -46.69
C ILE A 240 9.48 -5.59 -45.91
N ASP A 241 8.53 -4.84 -45.37
CA ASP A 241 8.78 -3.78 -44.41
C ASP A 241 8.49 -4.31 -43.00
N HIS A 242 9.51 -4.25 -42.14
CA HIS A 242 9.46 -4.74 -40.76
C HIS A 242 9.07 -3.64 -39.75
N GLY A 243 8.84 -2.40 -40.21
CA GLY A 243 8.22 -1.31 -39.44
C GLY A 243 9.14 -0.52 -38.50
N TYR A 244 10.27 -1.08 -38.06
CA TYR A 244 11.18 -0.44 -37.09
C TYR A 244 12.44 0.19 -37.70
N GLY A 245 12.45 0.41 -39.03
CA GLY A 245 13.54 1.04 -39.77
C GLY A 245 14.17 0.15 -40.83
#